data_AF-A0A0G4J0G4-F1
#
_entry.id   AF-A0A0G4J0G4-F1
#
_cell.length_a   1.000
_cell.length_b   1.000
_cell.length_c   1.000
_cell.angle_alpha   90.00
_cell.angle_beta   90.00
_cell.angle_gamma   90.00
#
_symmetry.space_group_name_H-M   'P 1'
#
loop_
_entity.id
_entity.type
_entity.pdbx_description
1 polymer ?
#
loop_
_entity_poly.entity_id
_entity_poly.type
_entity_poly.pdbx_seq_one_letter_code
_entity_poly.pdbx_strand_id
1 'polypeptide(L)'
;SSSSTSDDDDDDDAGDDDDADAGVVVQKRDARTRTTVRNLRIREDRAKYLINLDVDSAYYDSKSRSMRDNPYAGTGVGADQVAYAGDNFVRASGDVHDFHHEEEDDHDAYLRDRRRDGDPVSSSTKKVKR
;
A
#
# COMPACT_ATOMS: atom_id res chain seq x y z
N SER A 1 29.37 -56.54 48.48
CA SER A 1 29.19 -55.34 49.31
C SER A 1 28.45 -54.31 48.49
N SER A 2 27.28 -53.92 48.96
CA SER A 2 26.50 -52.78 48.51
C SER A 2 27.12 -51.47 49.02
N SER A 3 26.99 -50.40 48.24
CA SER A 3 26.67 -49.06 48.76
C SER A 3 26.24 -48.17 47.60
N SER A 4 24.94 -47.86 47.60
CA SER A 4 24.29 -46.73 46.94
C SER A 4 24.58 -45.43 47.69
N THR A 5 24.61 -44.29 46.98
CA THR A 5 24.12 -43.00 47.48
C THR A 5 23.48 -42.25 46.32
N SER A 6 22.17 -42.03 46.46
CA SER A 6 21.33 -41.14 45.66
C SER A 6 21.61 -39.67 45.98
N ASP A 7 21.29 -38.77 45.06
CA ASP A 7 20.52 -37.57 45.40
C ASP A 7 19.66 -37.16 44.20
N ASP A 8 18.46 -36.73 44.53
CA ASP A 8 17.23 -36.57 43.77
C ASP A 8 16.74 -35.13 44.05
N ASP A 9 16.27 -34.40 43.05
CA ASP A 9 15.38 -33.23 43.17
C ASP A 9 15.00 -32.84 41.71
N ASP A 10 13.79 -33.16 41.22
CA ASP A 10 12.53 -32.39 41.34
C ASP A 10 12.70 -30.90 40.98
N ASP A 11 11.78 -30.20 40.32
CA ASP A 11 10.65 -30.38 39.41
C ASP A 11 10.35 -28.91 38.98
N ASP A 12 9.33 -28.69 38.16
CA ASP A 12 8.65 -27.40 37.95
C ASP A 12 9.35 -26.36 37.04
N ASP A 13 8.86 -26.17 35.82
CA ASP A 13 7.69 -25.33 35.47
C ASP A 13 7.99 -23.83 35.56
N ALA A 14 7.86 -23.17 34.40
CA ALA A 14 7.21 -21.87 34.22
C ALA A 14 7.87 -21.06 33.09
N GLY A 15 7.13 -20.94 31.99
CA GLY A 15 6.87 -19.66 31.33
C GLY A 15 8.01 -18.99 30.54
N ASP A 16 7.91 -19.07 29.22
CA ASP A 16 8.26 -18.06 28.20
C ASP A 16 8.38 -18.85 26.88
N ASP A 17 7.59 -18.65 25.83
CA ASP A 17 7.00 -17.42 25.34
C ASP A 17 5.72 -17.77 24.58
N ASP A 18 4.58 -17.30 25.09
CA ASP A 18 3.31 -17.17 24.40
C ASP A 18 3.38 -16.06 23.31
N ASP A 19 4.39 -16.11 22.43
CA ASP A 19 4.55 -15.18 21.30
C ASP A 19 4.35 -15.88 19.96
N ALA A 20 3.41 -16.83 19.91
CA ALA A 20 2.93 -17.45 18.67
C ALA A 20 1.96 -16.55 17.88
N ASP A 21 1.91 -15.25 18.18
CA ASP A 21 1.20 -14.22 17.42
C ASP A 21 2.21 -13.21 16.83
N ALA A 22 2.67 -13.48 15.60
CA ALA A 22 3.03 -12.48 14.59
C ALA A 22 3.77 -13.13 13.41
N GLY A 23 3.03 -13.74 12.47
CA GLY A 23 3.47 -13.83 11.07
C GLY A 23 4.74 -14.63 10.74
N VAL A 24 5.31 -15.39 11.69
CA VAL A 24 6.47 -16.23 11.40
C VAL A 24 6.01 -17.39 10.54
N VAL A 25 6.39 -17.37 9.26
CA VAL A 25 6.31 -18.54 8.39
C VAL A 25 7.25 -19.60 8.99
N VAL A 26 6.72 -20.42 9.89
CA VAL A 26 7.45 -21.56 10.48
C VAL A 26 7.70 -22.55 9.36
N GLN A 27 8.86 -22.42 8.73
CA GLN A 27 9.34 -23.38 7.76
C GLN A 27 9.57 -24.69 8.50
N LYS A 28 8.63 -25.63 8.35
CA LYS A 28 8.76 -27.00 8.87
C LYS A 28 10.13 -27.54 8.46
N ARG A 29 10.94 -27.95 9.45
CA ARG A 29 12.33 -28.39 9.29
C ARG A 29 12.45 -29.84 8.80
N ASP A 30 11.39 -30.43 8.28
CA ASP A 30 11.42 -31.78 7.73
C ASP A 30 12.00 -31.79 6.32
N ALA A 31 13.18 -32.39 6.15
CA ALA A 31 13.90 -32.43 4.87
C ALA A 31 13.09 -33.05 3.70
N ARG A 32 12.05 -33.85 3.97
CA ARG A 32 11.20 -34.52 2.97
C ARG A 32 10.03 -33.69 2.44
N THR A 33 9.54 -32.72 3.21
CA THR A 33 8.45 -31.80 2.79
C THR A 33 8.95 -30.37 2.66
N ARG A 34 10.26 -30.17 2.79
CA ARG A 34 10.96 -28.88 2.69
C ARG A 34 10.69 -28.26 1.32
N THR A 35 9.65 -27.44 1.27
CA THR A 35 9.53 -26.40 0.26
C THR A 35 10.70 -25.46 0.54
N THR A 36 11.79 -25.61 -0.21
CA THR A 36 12.83 -24.58 -0.26
C THR A 36 12.14 -23.26 -0.57
N VAL A 37 12.63 -22.14 -0.02
CA VAL A 37 12.11 -20.81 -0.38
C VAL A 37 12.19 -20.70 -1.90
N ARG A 38 11.05 -20.86 -2.57
CA ARG A 38 10.96 -20.72 -4.03
C ARG A 38 11.05 -19.23 -4.33
N ASN A 39 11.53 -18.88 -5.51
CA ASN A 39 11.49 -17.49 -5.97
C ASN A 39 10.03 -17.01 -5.90
N LEU A 40 9.75 -16.08 -4.97
CA LEU A 40 8.38 -15.65 -4.63
C LEU A 40 7.75 -14.76 -5.70
N ARG A 41 8.52 -14.38 -6.73
CA ARG A 41 8.02 -13.60 -7.84
C ARG A 41 7.09 -14.46 -8.72
N ILE A 42 5.87 -13.97 -8.91
CA ILE A 42 4.94 -14.45 -9.91
C ILE A 42 5.55 -14.16 -11.29
N ARG A 43 5.67 -15.20 -12.13
CA ARG A 43 6.39 -15.08 -13.42
C ARG A 43 5.52 -14.46 -14.50
N GLU A 44 4.21 -14.61 -14.36
CA GLU A 44 3.16 -14.06 -15.21
C GLU A 44 3.08 -12.53 -15.08
N ASP A 45 3.40 -12.01 -13.90
CA ASP A 45 3.39 -10.57 -13.64
C ASP A 45 4.63 -9.89 -14.23
N ARG A 46 4.42 -9.22 -15.37
CA ARG A 46 5.41 -8.35 -16.00
C ARG A 46 5.63 -7.12 -15.14
N ALA A 47 6.91 -6.78 -14.89
CA ALA A 47 7.24 -5.57 -14.16
C ALA A 47 6.91 -4.32 -14.98
N LYS A 48 6.50 -3.23 -14.32
CA LYS A 48 6.07 -1.97 -14.97
C LYS A 48 7.11 -1.41 -15.95
N TYR A 49 8.37 -1.32 -15.53
CA TYR A 49 9.49 -0.85 -16.37
C TYR A 49 9.87 -1.79 -17.53
N LEU A 50 9.29 -2.98 -17.58
CA LEU A 50 9.47 -3.87 -18.72
C LEU A 50 8.33 -3.77 -19.71
N ILE A 51 7.24 -3.05 -19.43
CA ILE A 51 6.04 -2.98 -20.29
C ILE A 51 6.38 -2.39 -21.66
N ASN A 52 7.07 -1.24 -21.66
CA ASN A 52 7.65 -0.62 -22.84
C ASN A 52 9.16 -0.44 -22.60
N LEU A 53 9.99 -0.86 -23.55
CA LEU A 53 11.46 -0.77 -23.46
C LEU A 53 12.02 0.50 -24.12
N ASP A 54 11.15 1.29 -24.76
CA ASP A 54 11.54 2.58 -25.31
C ASP A 54 12.01 3.51 -24.20
N VAL A 55 13.11 4.22 -24.46
CA VAL A 55 13.77 5.11 -23.49
C VAL A 55 12.89 6.32 -23.20
N ASP A 56 12.14 6.78 -24.21
CA ASP A 56 11.23 7.93 -24.12
C ASP A 56 9.83 7.54 -23.59
N SER A 57 9.66 6.31 -23.11
CA SER A 57 8.42 5.85 -22.49
C SER A 57 8.22 6.44 -21.07
N ALA A 58 7.09 6.11 -20.43
CA ALA A 58 6.73 6.63 -19.13
C ALA A 58 7.79 6.33 -18.04
N TYR A 59 8.07 7.32 -17.21
CA TYR A 59 9.08 7.22 -16.16
C TYR A 59 8.66 6.25 -15.03
N TYR A 60 9.57 5.36 -14.66
CA TYR A 60 9.42 4.45 -13.51
C TYR A 60 10.32 4.89 -12.35
N ASP A 61 9.72 5.22 -11.21
CA ASP A 61 10.46 5.46 -9.96
C ASP A 61 10.74 4.12 -9.26
N SER A 62 12.01 3.73 -9.20
CA SER A 62 12.44 2.48 -8.57
C SER A 62 12.25 2.45 -7.06
N LYS A 63 12.19 3.62 -6.40
CA LYS A 63 12.06 3.72 -4.94
C LYS A 63 10.63 3.47 -4.49
N SER A 64 9.68 4.20 -5.07
CA SER A 64 8.25 4.04 -4.78
C SER A 64 7.58 2.93 -5.60
N ARG A 65 8.27 2.40 -6.62
CA ARG A 65 7.76 1.40 -7.57
C ARG A 65 6.52 1.90 -8.33
N SER A 66 6.47 3.21 -8.58
CA SER A 66 5.37 3.86 -9.27
C SER A 66 5.73 4.24 -10.71
N MET A 67 4.73 4.14 -11.59
CA MET A 67 4.79 4.62 -12.97
C MET A 67 3.54 5.44 -13.19
N ARG A 68 3.69 6.77 -13.22
CA ARG A 68 2.55 7.69 -13.19
C ARG A 68 1.77 7.68 -14.50
N ASP A 69 2.48 7.88 -15.60
CA ASP A 69 1.91 8.01 -16.93
C ASP A 69 1.78 6.66 -17.63
N ASN A 70 0.99 6.62 -18.70
CA ASN A 70 0.81 5.43 -19.52
C ASN A 70 2.09 5.13 -20.32
N PRO A 71 2.71 3.94 -20.20
CA PRO A 71 3.90 3.58 -20.99
C PRO A 71 3.64 3.51 -22.50
N TYR A 72 2.37 3.49 -22.93
CA TYR A 72 1.94 3.52 -24.33
C TYR A 72 1.44 4.90 -24.78
N ALA A 73 1.64 5.95 -23.97
CA ALA A 73 1.28 7.31 -24.36
C ALA A 73 1.90 7.67 -25.72
N GLY A 74 1.09 8.22 -26.62
CA GLY A 74 1.52 8.62 -27.97
C GLY A 74 1.60 7.50 -29.01
N THR A 75 1.41 6.23 -28.63
CA THR A 75 1.41 5.10 -29.59
C THR A 75 0.04 4.83 -30.24
N GLY A 76 -1.00 5.57 -29.81
CA GLY A 76 -2.38 5.43 -30.32
C GLY A 76 -3.15 4.25 -29.71
N VAL A 77 -2.54 3.48 -28.81
CA VAL A 77 -3.22 2.40 -28.08
C VAL A 77 -4.01 3.00 -26.92
N GLY A 78 -5.32 2.74 -26.91
CA GLY A 78 -6.23 3.19 -25.85
C GLY A 78 -5.94 2.53 -24.51
N ALA A 79 -6.32 3.21 -23.41
CA ALA A 79 -6.16 2.70 -22.05
C ALA A 79 -6.93 1.39 -21.78
N ASP A 80 -7.99 1.14 -22.55
CA ASP A 80 -8.85 -0.04 -22.54
C ASP A 80 -8.19 -1.28 -23.17
N GLN A 81 -7.19 -1.08 -24.02
CA GLN A 81 -6.52 -2.14 -24.78
C GLN A 81 -5.19 -2.57 -24.17
N VAL A 82 -4.76 -1.93 -23.07
CA VAL A 82 -3.49 -2.19 -22.40
C VAL A 82 -3.71 -2.80 -21.02
N ALA A 83 -2.83 -3.72 -20.64
CA ALA A 83 -2.87 -4.33 -19.31
C ALA A 83 -2.57 -3.32 -18.18
N TYR A 84 -1.95 -2.18 -18.52
CA TYR A 84 -1.59 -1.15 -17.56
C TYR A 84 -1.57 0.22 -18.25
N ALA A 85 -2.41 1.14 -17.77
CA ALA A 85 -2.57 2.49 -18.30
C ALA A 85 -1.92 3.58 -17.42
N GLY A 86 -1.05 3.19 -16.47
CA GLY A 86 -0.41 4.11 -15.52
C GLY A 86 -1.13 4.20 -14.17
N ASP A 87 -0.39 4.57 -13.12
CA ASP A 87 -0.92 4.69 -11.76
C ASP A 87 -1.91 5.86 -11.65
N ASN A 88 -1.75 6.94 -12.43
CA ASN A 88 -2.66 8.08 -12.40
C ASN A 88 -4.07 7.70 -12.90
N PHE A 89 -4.15 6.85 -13.92
CA PHE A 89 -5.43 6.35 -14.43
C PHE A 89 -6.18 5.56 -13.36
N VAL A 90 -5.50 4.63 -12.69
CA VAL A 90 -6.11 3.80 -11.64
C VAL A 90 -6.51 4.64 -10.42
N ARG A 91 -5.68 5.62 -10.02
CA ARG A 91 -5.95 6.49 -8.86
C ARG A 91 -7.18 7.37 -9.04
N ALA A 92 -7.42 7.85 -10.26
CA ALA A 92 -8.58 8.66 -10.56
C ALA A 92 -9.85 7.82 -10.76
N SER A 93 -9.75 6.48 -10.76
CA SER A 93 -10.87 5.58 -11.04
C SER A 93 -11.51 5.01 -9.77
N GLY A 94 -12.72 4.46 -9.93
CA GLY A 94 -13.48 3.84 -8.83
C GLY A 94 -14.17 4.86 -7.94
N ASP A 95 -14.39 4.48 -6.68
CA ASP A 95 -15.16 5.25 -5.68
C ASP A 95 -14.56 6.62 -5.35
N VAL A 96 -13.32 6.89 -5.78
CA VAL A 96 -12.63 8.18 -5.62
C VAL A 96 -13.49 9.33 -6.18
N HIS A 97 -14.20 9.10 -7.28
CA HIS A 97 -15.11 10.10 -7.85
C HIS A 97 -16.29 10.43 -6.92
N ASP A 98 -16.88 9.41 -6.30
CA ASP A 98 -18.03 9.58 -5.41
C ASP A 98 -17.60 10.28 -4.12
N PHE A 99 -16.44 9.92 -3.55
CA PHE A 99 -15.88 10.60 -2.38
C PHE A 99 -15.56 12.08 -2.66
N HIS A 100 -15.02 12.40 -3.84
CA HIS A 100 -14.77 13.80 -4.21
C HIS A 100 -16.08 14.57 -4.39
N HIS A 101 -17.10 13.95 -4.97
CA HIS A 101 -18.41 14.58 -5.11
C HIS A 101 -19.05 14.87 -3.75
N GLU A 102 -18.99 13.91 -2.83
CA GLU A 102 -19.49 14.06 -1.46
C GLU A 102 -18.71 15.14 -0.69
N GLU A 103 -17.39 15.18 -0.83
CA GLU A 103 -16.54 16.24 -0.24
C GLU A 103 -16.91 17.63 -0.77
N GLU A 104 -17.15 17.75 -2.08
CA GLU A 104 -17.61 19.00 -2.70
C GLU A 104 -18.98 19.41 -2.15
N ASP A 105 -19.93 18.49 -2.08
CA ASP A 105 -21.29 18.72 -1.57
C ASP A 105 -21.28 19.14 -0.09
N ASP A 106 -20.50 18.47 0.75
CA ASP A 106 -20.35 18.79 2.17
C ASP A 106 -19.69 20.16 2.38
N HIS A 107 -18.67 20.49 1.59
CA HIS A 107 -18.03 21.80 1.63
C HIS A 107 -18.99 22.90 1.17
N ASP A 108 -19.79 22.64 0.13
CA ASP A 108 -20.83 23.54 -0.35
C ASP A 108 -21.93 23.75 0.71
N ALA A 109 -22.36 22.68 1.37
CA ALA A 109 -23.32 22.72 2.47
C ALA A 109 -22.77 23.55 3.65
N TYR A 110 -21.51 23.34 4.03
CA TYR A 110 -20.82 24.10 5.05
C TYR A 110 -20.76 25.60 4.72
N LEU A 111 -20.42 25.96 3.48
CA LEU A 111 -20.40 27.34 3.03
C LEU A 111 -21.80 27.96 2.99
N ARG A 112 -22.84 27.18 2.65
CA ARG A 112 -24.24 27.63 2.69
C ARG A 112 -24.72 27.88 4.12
N ASP A 113 -24.34 27.02 5.06
CA ASP A 113 -24.74 27.13 6.46
C ASP A 113 -24.09 28.35 7.14
N ARG A 114 -22.79 28.55 6.91
CA ARG A 114 -22.07 29.75 7.37
C ARG A 114 -22.69 31.06 6.83
N ARG A 115 -23.23 31.06 5.60
CA ARG A 115 -23.96 32.23 5.07
C ARG A 115 -25.31 32.45 5.74
N ARG A 116 -25.93 31.40 6.26
CA ARG A 116 -27.23 31.43 6.95
C ARG A 116 -27.10 32.01 8.36
N ASP A 117 -26.02 31.68 9.05
CA ASP A 117 -25.76 32.13 10.44
C ASP A 117 -25.14 33.53 10.54
N GLY A 118 -24.87 34.18 9.41
CA GLY A 118 -24.59 35.63 9.37
C GLY A 118 -23.24 36.06 9.96
N ASP A 119 -22.30 35.13 10.20
CA ASP A 119 -20.97 35.48 10.67
C ASP A 119 -20.17 36.20 9.57
N PRO A 120 -19.76 37.47 9.76
CA PRO A 120 -19.08 38.23 8.73
C PRO A 120 -17.67 37.69 8.51
N VAL A 121 -17.40 37.23 7.29
CA VAL A 121 -16.03 36.97 6.81
C VAL A 121 -15.20 38.25 6.97
N SER A 122 -14.28 38.25 7.93
CA SER A 122 -13.26 39.30 8.04
C SER A 122 -12.31 39.20 6.84
N SER A 123 -12.67 39.90 5.76
CA SER A 123 -11.85 40.01 4.57
C SER A 123 -10.63 40.91 4.85
N SER A 124 -9.61 40.33 5.46
CA SER A 124 -8.26 40.90 5.42
C SER A 124 -7.71 40.69 4.02
N THR A 125 -7.84 41.69 3.15
CA THR A 125 -6.88 42.15 2.12
C THR A 125 -7.59 42.95 1.03
N LYS A 126 -7.84 44.24 1.29
CA LYS A 126 -7.79 45.25 0.22
C LYS A 126 -6.56 46.12 0.46
N LYS A 127 -5.51 45.87 -0.32
CA LYS A 127 -4.35 46.75 -0.44
C LYS A 127 -4.84 48.14 -0.83
N VAL A 128 -4.61 49.11 0.06
CA VAL A 128 -4.82 50.54 -0.19
C VAL A 128 -3.82 50.98 -1.24
N LYS A 129 -4.31 51.60 -2.31
CA LYS A 129 -3.51 52.44 -3.20
C LYS A 129 -4.09 53.85 -3.13
N ARG A 130 -3.35 54.75 -2.47
CA ARG A 130 -3.45 56.20 -2.63
C ARG A 130 -2.33 56.62 -3.57
#